data_AF-A0A060UWH4-F1
#
_entry.id   AF-A0A060UWH4-F1
#
_cell.length_a   1.000
_cell.length_b   1.000
_cell.length_c   1.000
_cell.angle_alpha   90.00
_cell.angle_beta   90.00
_cell.angle_gamma   90.00
#
_symmetry.space_group_name_H-M   'P 1'
#
loop_
_entity.id
_entity.type
_entity.pdbx_description
1 polymer ?
#
loop_
_entity_poly.entity_id
_entity_poly.type
_entity_poly.pdbx_seq_one_letter_code
_entity_poly.pdbx_strand_id
1 'polypeptide(L)'
;MRVMPSVLGRATQHDKDVLIYVVSQMTEGLNRGRDDAKNRTVRFTVYDYLVTTNRGVGGDDYRRLQESFDRLAGTRIKTDIRTGGQRVTDNFGILERVRIVEKSQSDERMIAVDMTLSEWLYNAIQAYEILSIHPDYFRLRKPMARRLYELARKHCGHQAQWKIRP
;
A
#
# COMPACT_ATOMS: atom_id res chain seq x y z
N MET A 1 -14.16 10.23 -9.56
CA MET A 1 -13.55 9.24 -8.61
C MET A 1 -14.21 9.27 -7.24
N ARG A 2 -14.65 8.12 -6.72
CA ARG A 2 -15.26 7.91 -5.40
C ARG A 2 -14.54 6.76 -4.69
N VAL A 3 -14.25 6.91 -3.39
CA VAL A 3 -13.68 5.85 -2.54
C VAL A 3 -14.76 5.35 -1.60
N MET A 4 -14.96 4.04 -1.55
CA MET A 4 -15.95 3.37 -0.71
C MET A 4 -15.18 2.58 0.36
N PRO A 5 -15.40 2.86 1.65
CA PRO A 5 -14.72 2.15 2.74
C PRO A 5 -15.24 0.72 2.86
N SER A 6 -14.51 -0.10 3.62
CA SER A 6 -14.98 -1.41 4.04
C SER A 6 -16.09 -1.29 5.09
N VAL A 7 -16.82 -2.38 5.33
CA VAL A 7 -17.76 -2.49 6.46
C VAL A 7 -17.05 -2.43 7.83
N LEU A 8 -15.74 -2.71 7.85
CA LEU A 8 -14.86 -2.64 9.03
C LEU A 8 -14.24 -1.24 9.21
N GLY A 9 -14.74 -0.25 8.45
CA GLY A 9 -14.29 1.13 8.48
C GLY A 9 -13.37 1.51 7.32
N ARG A 10 -12.91 2.76 7.35
CA ARG A 10 -12.08 3.36 6.31
C ARG A 10 -10.62 3.03 6.53
N ALA A 11 -9.92 2.62 5.47
CA ALA A 11 -8.47 2.51 5.49
C ALA A 11 -7.83 3.85 5.94
N THR A 12 -6.96 3.75 6.94
CA THR A 12 -6.36 4.90 7.62
C THR A 12 -5.08 5.37 6.92
N GLN A 13 -4.55 6.51 7.36
CA GLN A 13 -3.24 6.99 6.90
C GLN A 13 -2.11 6.02 7.29
N HIS A 14 -2.26 5.25 8.37
CA HIS A 14 -1.28 4.26 8.80
C HIS A 14 -1.39 2.95 8.00
N ASP A 15 -2.59 2.59 7.54
CA ASP A 15 -2.78 1.36 6.74
C ASP A 15 -2.01 1.46 5.41
N LYS A 16 -1.85 2.68 4.88
CA LYS A 16 -1.04 2.94 3.69
C LYS A 16 0.40 2.46 3.79
N ASP A 17 0.96 2.30 4.99
CA ASP A 17 2.34 1.82 5.15
C ASP A 17 2.51 0.42 4.55
N VAL A 18 1.48 -0.42 4.61
CA VAL A 18 1.43 -1.72 3.94
C VAL A 18 1.63 -1.55 2.44
N LEU A 19 0.89 -0.63 1.83
CA LEU A 19 0.95 -0.39 0.39
C LEU A 19 2.32 0.19 -0.01
N ILE A 20 2.84 1.16 0.74
CA ILE A 20 4.15 1.76 0.48
C ILE A 20 5.24 0.69 0.57
N TYR A 21 5.21 -0.15 1.61
CA TYR A 21 6.17 -1.24 1.77
C TYR A 21 6.11 -2.23 0.60
N VAL A 22 4.92 -2.74 0.27
CA VAL A 22 4.76 -3.75 -0.80
C VAL A 22 5.12 -3.19 -2.18
N VAL A 23 4.71 -1.95 -2.47
CA VAL A 23 5.12 -1.24 -3.70
C VAL A 23 6.64 -1.10 -3.76
N SER A 24 7.28 -0.76 -2.64
CA SER A 24 8.74 -0.63 -2.57
C SER A 24 9.45 -1.97 -2.83
N GLN A 25 8.97 -3.07 -2.23
CA GLN A 25 9.52 -4.42 -2.45
C GLN A 25 9.37 -4.88 -3.89
N MET A 26 8.22 -4.62 -4.50
CA MET A 26 7.96 -4.98 -5.90
C MET A 26 8.81 -4.14 -6.85
N THR A 27 8.87 -2.83 -6.65
CA THR A 27 9.69 -1.92 -7.47
C THR A 27 11.16 -2.28 -7.39
N GLU A 28 11.68 -2.55 -6.19
CA GLU A 28 13.06 -2.99 -6.00
C GLU A 28 13.31 -4.35 -6.66
N GLY A 29 12.34 -5.27 -6.58
CA GLY A 29 12.41 -6.54 -7.29
C GLY A 29 12.48 -6.39 -8.81
N LEU A 30 11.65 -5.52 -9.39
CA LEU A 30 11.68 -5.21 -10.83
C LEU A 30 13.01 -4.58 -11.23
N ASN A 31 13.50 -3.60 -10.46
CA ASN A 31 14.78 -2.95 -10.72
C ASN A 31 15.96 -3.94 -10.69
N ARG A 32 15.89 -4.97 -9.84
CA ARG A 32 16.87 -6.06 -9.76
C ARG A 32 16.61 -7.21 -10.72
N GLY A 33 15.58 -7.14 -11.55
CA GLY A 33 15.20 -8.20 -12.48
C GLY A 33 14.75 -9.50 -11.81
N ARG A 34 14.26 -9.46 -10.56
CA ARG A 34 13.79 -10.66 -9.85
C ARG A 34 12.49 -11.16 -10.48
N ASP A 35 12.42 -12.46 -10.75
CA ASP A 35 11.25 -13.07 -11.40
C ASP A 35 10.00 -13.04 -10.52
N ASP A 36 10.14 -13.09 -9.19
CA ASP A 36 9.00 -13.01 -8.26
C ASP A 36 8.27 -11.66 -8.35
N ALA A 37 8.96 -10.58 -8.72
CA ALA A 37 8.36 -9.26 -8.89
C ALA A 37 7.55 -9.10 -10.20
N LYS A 38 7.66 -10.06 -11.13
CA LYS A 38 6.83 -10.15 -12.34
C LYS A 38 5.43 -10.73 -12.05
N ASN A 39 5.16 -11.13 -10.81
CA ASN A 39 3.86 -11.58 -10.36
C ASN A 39 3.14 -10.50 -9.55
N ARG A 40 1.80 -10.58 -9.52
CA ARG A 40 0.95 -9.68 -8.72
C ARG A 40 0.96 -9.97 -7.21
N THR A 41 1.51 -11.12 -6.81
CA THR A 41 1.54 -11.57 -5.42
C THR A 41 2.92 -11.35 -4.83
N VAL A 42 2.99 -10.60 -3.73
CA VAL A 42 4.21 -10.37 -2.95
C VAL A 42 4.12 -11.16 -1.66
N ARG A 43 5.16 -11.94 -1.36
CA ARG A 43 5.36 -12.59 -0.07
C ARG A 43 6.36 -11.78 0.75
N PHE A 44 6.04 -11.49 2.01
CA PHE A 44 6.97 -10.86 2.95
C PHE A 44 6.80 -11.42 4.36
N THR A 45 7.85 -11.36 5.17
CA THR A 45 7.75 -11.70 6.60
C THR A 45 7.16 -10.53 7.37
N VAL A 46 6.35 -10.83 8.38
CA VAL A 46 5.70 -9.79 9.17
C VAL A 46 6.72 -9.01 9.99
N TYR A 47 7.74 -9.70 10.49
CA TYR A 47 8.84 -9.09 11.23
C TYR A 47 9.56 -8.04 10.38
N ASP A 48 9.93 -8.36 9.13
CA ASP A 48 10.63 -7.42 8.25
C ASP A 48 9.76 -6.21 7.94
N TYR A 49 8.46 -6.40 7.73
CA TYR A 49 7.52 -5.30 7.54
C TYR A 49 7.46 -4.40 8.77
N LEU A 50 7.31 -4.96 9.98
CA LEU A 50 7.20 -4.17 11.21
C LEU A 50 8.46 -3.36 11.47
N VAL A 51 9.64 -3.98 11.32
CA VAL A 51 10.93 -3.30 11.48
C VAL A 51 11.13 -2.22 10.42
N THR A 52 10.90 -2.53 9.15
CA THR A 52 11.07 -1.56 8.04
C THR A 52 10.15 -0.36 8.18
N THR A 53 8.91 -0.58 8.63
CA THR A 53 7.91 0.48 8.81
C THR A 53 7.97 1.14 10.19
N ASN A 54 9.02 0.85 10.98
CA ASN A 54 9.28 1.44 12.29
C ASN A 54 8.10 1.27 13.28
N ARG A 55 7.52 0.07 13.30
CA ARG A 55 6.43 -0.35 14.19
C ARG A 55 6.97 -1.21 15.34
N GLY A 56 6.16 -1.37 16.39
CA GLY A 56 6.44 -2.34 17.43
C GLY A 56 6.33 -3.77 16.90
N VAL A 57 6.94 -4.71 17.62
CA VAL A 57 6.91 -6.15 17.30
C VAL A 57 6.17 -6.95 18.39
N GLY A 58 5.30 -6.28 19.16
CA GLY A 58 4.46 -6.90 20.18
C GLY A 58 3.13 -7.38 19.61
N GLY A 59 2.42 -8.24 20.34
CA GLY A 59 1.16 -8.85 19.86
C GLY A 59 0.09 -7.84 19.41
N ASP A 60 0.02 -6.66 20.03
CA ASP A 60 -0.91 -5.60 19.61
C ASP A 60 -0.61 -5.06 18.21
N ASP A 61 0.65 -4.98 17.80
CA ASP A 61 1.05 -4.54 16.46
C ASP A 61 0.62 -5.55 15.39
N TYR A 62 0.68 -6.85 15.70
CA TYR A 62 0.21 -7.92 14.82
C TYR A 62 -1.31 -7.84 14.62
N ARG A 63 -2.07 -7.65 15.71
CA ARG A 63 -3.53 -7.44 15.64
C ARG A 63 -3.88 -6.22 14.79
N ARG A 64 -3.23 -5.08 15.03
CA ARG A 64 -3.45 -3.86 14.24
C ARG A 64 -3.09 -4.04 12.76
N LEU A 65 -2.08 -4.85 12.47
CA LEU A 65 -1.70 -5.17 11.09
C LEU A 65 -2.80 -5.99 10.40
N GLN A 66 -3.35 -7.00 11.06
CA GLN A 66 -4.49 -7.76 10.54
C GLN A 66 -5.69 -6.85 10.24
N GLU A 67 -6.07 -5.98 11.18
CA GLU A 67 -7.15 -5.02 10.94
C GLU A 67 -6.86 -4.05 9.78
N SER A 68 -5.58 -3.71 9.57
CA SER A 68 -5.15 -2.90 8.43
C SER A 68 -5.37 -3.64 7.12
N PHE A 69 -5.06 -4.94 7.06
CA PHE A 69 -5.33 -5.77 5.90
C PHE A 69 -6.82 -5.86 5.59
N ASP A 70 -7.65 -6.05 6.61
CA ASP A 70 -9.11 -6.15 6.43
C ASP A 70 -9.70 -4.85 5.86
N ARG A 71 -9.29 -3.68 6.41
CA ARG A 71 -9.72 -2.37 5.89
C ARG A 71 -9.23 -2.13 4.46
N LEU A 72 -8.00 -2.53 4.14
CA LEU A 72 -7.44 -2.37 2.79
C LEU A 72 -8.13 -3.26 1.76
N ALA A 73 -8.33 -4.54 2.09
CA ALA A 73 -9.01 -5.51 1.23
C ALA A 73 -10.46 -5.11 0.94
N GLY A 74 -11.15 -4.52 1.93
CA GLY A 74 -12.51 -4.03 1.75
C GLY A 74 -12.62 -2.63 1.11
N THR A 75 -11.51 -1.91 0.90
CA THR A 75 -11.55 -0.57 0.29
C THR A 75 -11.73 -0.67 -1.22
N ARG A 76 -12.79 -0.03 -1.73
CA ARG A 76 -13.10 0.02 -3.16
C ARG A 76 -12.94 1.43 -3.73
N ILE A 77 -12.46 1.50 -4.95
CA ILE A 77 -12.26 2.72 -5.72
C ILE A 77 -13.12 2.63 -6.96
N LYS A 78 -14.04 3.60 -7.12
CA LYS A 78 -14.85 3.77 -8.32
C LYS A 78 -14.36 4.97 -9.10
N THR A 79 -13.96 4.79 -10.35
CA THR A 79 -13.50 5.87 -11.23
C THR A 79 -14.31 5.91 -12.52
N ASP A 80 -14.42 7.11 -13.08
CA ASP A 80 -15.09 7.43 -14.34
C ASP A 80 -14.06 8.08 -15.27
N ILE A 81 -13.04 7.31 -15.66
CA ILE A 81 -11.94 7.80 -16.50
C ILE A 81 -12.40 7.79 -17.96
N ARG A 82 -12.05 8.86 -18.69
CA ARG A 82 -12.23 8.91 -20.14
C ARG A 82 -10.94 8.43 -20.80
N THR A 83 -11.02 7.32 -21.52
CA THR A 83 -9.89 6.75 -22.28
C THR A 83 -10.33 6.65 -23.74
N GLY A 84 -9.57 7.23 -24.67
CA GLY A 84 -9.88 7.16 -26.10
C GLY A 84 -11.24 7.76 -26.50
N GLY A 85 -11.74 8.76 -25.77
CA GLY A 85 -13.04 9.40 -26.03
C GLY A 85 -14.26 8.65 -25.46
N GLN A 86 -14.08 7.42 -24.96
CA GLN A 86 -15.13 6.67 -24.27
C GLN A 86 -15.02 6.84 -22.75
N ARG A 87 -16.16 6.96 -22.08
CA ARG A 87 -16.23 7.01 -20.61
C ARG A 87 -16.36 5.60 -20.08
N VAL A 88 -15.30 5.12 -19.42
CA VAL A 88 -15.30 3.81 -18.76
C VAL A 88 -15.53 4.03 -17.27
N THR A 89 -16.49 3.31 -16.70
CA THR A 89 -16.68 3.27 -15.25
C THR A 89 -16.03 2.00 -14.71
N ASP A 90 -15.04 2.16 -13.86
CA ASP A 90 -14.34 1.05 -13.23
C ASP A 90 -14.57 1.07 -11.71
N ASN A 91 -14.65 -0.11 -11.10
CA ASN A 91 -14.84 -0.29 -9.67
C ASN A 91 -13.98 -1.45 -9.17
N PHE A 92 -12.83 -1.14 -8.61
CA PHE A 92 -11.81 -2.10 -8.20
C PHE A 92 -11.42 -1.94 -6.73
N GLY A 93 -10.84 -2.99 -6.15
CA GLY A 93 -10.22 -2.93 -4.83
C GLY A 93 -8.76 -2.47 -4.90
N ILE A 94 -8.17 -2.11 -3.75
CA ILE A 94 -6.72 -1.86 -3.67
C ILE A 94 -5.95 -3.20 -3.68
N LEU A 95 -6.45 -4.17 -2.91
CA LEU A 95 -5.91 -5.51 -2.82
C LEU A 95 -6.94 -6.49 -3.40
N GLU A 96 -6.47 -7.53 -4.10
CA GLU A 96 -7.32 -8.64 -4.51
C GLU A 96 -7.43 -9.68 -3.40
N ARG A 97 -6.29 -9.99 -2.75
CA ARG A 97 -6.22 -11.04 -1.74
C ARG A 97 -5.12 -10.75 -0.73
N VAL A 98 -5.40 -11.05 0.53
CA VAL A 98 -4.39 -11.18 1.58
C VAL A 98 -4.53 -12.57 2.18
N ARG A 99 -3.44 -13.34 2.23
CA ARG A 99 -3.36 -14.61 2.94
C ARG A 99 -2.29 -14.48 4.01
N ILE A 100 -2.72 -14.61 5.26
CA ILE A 100 -1.84 -14.70 6.41
C ILE A 100 -1.30 -16.12 6.52
N VAL A 101 -0.01 -16.25 6.77
CA VAL A 101 0.67 -17.52 7.06
C VAL A 101 1.09 -17.49 8.53
N GLU A 102 0.56 -18.45 9.29
CA GLU A 102 0.85 -18.63 10.71
C GLU A 102 1.99 -19.63 10.90
N LYS A 103 2.64 -19.59 12.07
CA LYS A 103 3.81 -20.41 12.36
C LYS A 103 3.50 -21.90 12.34
N SER A 104 2.35 -22.30 12.88
CA SER A 104 1.85 -23.68 12.84
C SER A 104 0.36 -23.71 13.17
N GLN A 105 -0.30 -24.85 12.98
CA GLN A 105 -1.71 -25.03 13.35
C GLN A 105 -2.00 -24.79 14.85
N SER A 106 -0.98 -24.89 15.71
CA SER A 106 -1.07 -24.67 17.16
C SER A 106 -0.43 -23.36 17.64
N ASP A 107 0.11 -22.55 16.72
CA ASP A 107 0.78 -21.27 17.04
C ASP A 107 0.30 -20.23 16.00
N GLU A 108 -0.77 -19.52 16.34
CA GLU A 108 -1.46 -18.50 15.53
C GLU A 108 -0.60 -17.25 15.24
N ARG A 109 0.68 -17.26 15.64
CA ARG A 109 1.59 -16.16 15.36
C ARG A 109 1.78 -15.99 13.86
N MET A 110 1.42 -14.81 13.38
CA MET A 110 1.68 -14.39 12.00
C MET A 110 3.18 -14.41 11.70
N ILE A 111 3.62 -15.18 10.71
CA ILE A 111 5.03 -15.22 10.28
C ILE A 111 5.24 -14.52 8.95
N ALA A 112 4.30 -14.68 8.02
CA ALA A 112 4.39 -14.13 6.68
C ALA A 112 3.01 -13.80 6.12
N VAL A 113 3.01 -13.00 5.05
CA VAL A 113 1.81 -12.61 4.34
C VAL A 113 2.05 -12.77 2.85
N ASP A 114 1.10 -13.42 2.16
CA ASP A 114 0.97 -13.39 0.72
C ASP A 114 -0.07 -12.32 0.35
N MET A 115 0.35 -11.29 -0.35
CA MET A 115 -0.50 -10.18 -0.76
C MET A 115 -0.60 -10.09 -2.28
N THR A 116 -1.78 -10.32 -2.83
CA THR A 116 -2.08 -10.13 -4.25
C THR A 116 -2.64 -8.73 -4.47
N LEU A 117 -1.89 -7.89 -5.19
CA LEU A 117 -2.32 -6.54 -5.56
C LEU A 117 -3.44 -6.59 -6.58
N SER A 118 -4.32 -5.59 -6.60
CA SER A 118 -5.26 -5.43 -7.71
C SER A 118 -4.53 -5.18 -9.03
N GLU A 119 -5.16 -5.54 -10.14
CA GLU A 119 -4.60 -5.33 -11.47
C GLU A 119 -4.25 -3.86 -11.71
N TRP A 120 -5.14 -2.95 -11.31
CA TRP A 120 -4.90 -1.50 -11.41
C TRP A 120 -3.60 -1.07 -10.70
N LEU A 121 -3.41 -1.49 -9.44
CA LEU A 121 -2.23 -1.10 -8.67
C LEU A 121 -0.96 -1.75 -9.24
N TYR A 122 -1.05 -3.02 -9.65
CA TYR A 122 0.08 -3.70 -10.27
C TYR A 122 0.51 -3.03 -11.57
N ASN A 123 -0.44 -2.69 -12.45
CA ASN A 123 -0.15 -2.02 -13.72
C ASN A 123 0.49 -0.64 -13.48
N ALA A 124 0.05 0.11 -12.48
CA ALA A 124 0.67 1.38 -12.09
C ALA A 124 2.13 1.20 -11.64
N ILE A 125 2.46 0.12 -10.92
CA ILE A 125 3.85 -0.21 -10.54
C ILE A 125 4.68 -0.55 -11.78
N GLN A 126 4.18 -1.41 -12.67
CA GLN A 126 4.88 -1.81 -13.90
C GLN A 126 5.14 -0.62 -14.83
N ALA A 127 4.21 0.33 -14.90
CA ALA A 127 4.34 1.56 -15.67
C ALA A 127 5.23 2.62 -15.00
N TYR A 128 5.81 2.34 -13.83
CA TYR A 128 6.54 3.30 -13.00
C TYR A 128 5.74 4.57 -12.66
N GLU A 129 4.41 4.47 -12.63
CA GLU A 129 3.47 5.55 -12.30
C GLU A 129 3.24 5.68 -10.78
N ILE A 130 4.25 5.32 -9.99
CA ILE A 130 4.24 5.39 -8.53
C ILE A 130 5.11 6.54 -8.03
N LEU A 131 4.70 7.17 -6.92
CA LEU A 131 5.52 8.18 -6.27
C LEU A 131 6.62 7.51 -5.44
N SER A 132 7.88 7.77 -5.75
CA SER A 132 9.00 7.31 -4.92
C SER A 132 9.01 8.03 -3.57
N ILE A 133 9.01 7.25 -2.50
CA ILE A 133 8.99 7.70 -1.10
C ILE A 133 10.36 7.44 -0.47
N HIS A 134 10.90 8.41 0.27
CA HIS A 134 12.16 8.26 0.99
C HIS A 134 11.99 7.31 2.19
N PRO A 135 12.97 6.45 2.53
CA PRO A 135 12.87 5.51 3.66
C PRO A 135 12.49 6.15 5.00
N ASP A 136 12.95 7.38 5.25
CA ASP A 136 12.61 8.14 6.48
C ASP A 136 11.12 8.50 6.61
N TYR A 137 10.30 8.29 5.59
CA TYR A 137 8.86 8.46 5.67
C TYR A 137 8.26 7.71 6.87
N PHE A 138 8.75 6.49 7.15
CA PHE A 138 8.24 5.67 8.24
C PHE A 138 8.58 6.22 9.64
N ARG A 139 9.54 7.14 9.75
CA ARG A 139 9.87 7.84 11.00
C ARG A 139 8.83 8.91 11.35
N LEU A 140 8.03 9.38 10.39
CA LEU A 140 6.99 10.38 10.62
C LEU A 140 5.86 9.77 11.48
N ARG A 141 5.72 10.18 12.74
CA ARG A 141 4.69 9.59 13.63
C ARG A 141 3.28 10.11 13.38
N LYS A 142 3.14 11.41 13.07
CA LYS A 142 1.83 12.07 12.97
C LYS A 142 1.20 11.86 11.57
N PRO A 143 -0.09 11.46 11.47
CA PRO A 143 -0.79 11.31 10.18
C PRO A 143 -0.70 12.56 9.29
N MET A 144 -0.83 13.76 9.88
CA MET A 144 -0.74 15.01 9.14
C MET A 144 0.65 15.23 8.52
N ALA A 145 1.72 14.89 9.26
CA ALA A 145 3.08 15.03 8.74
C ALA A 145 3.31 14.10 7.54
N ARG A 146 2.82 12.86 7.61
CA ARG A 146 2.85 11.93 6.48
C ARG A 146 2.06 12.45 5.29
N ARG A 147 0.86 13.00 5.53
CA ARG A 147 0.03 13.54 4.45
C ARG A 147 0.67 14.75 3.79
N LEU A 148 1.28 15.64 4.58
CA LEU A 148 2.02 16.78 4.07
C LEU A 148 3.22 16.33 3.23
N TYR A 149 3.98 15.34 3.69
CA TYR A 149 5.08 14.76 2.92
C TYR A 149 4.60 14.20 1.57
N GLU A 150 3.51 13.42 1.54
CA GLU A 150 2.96 12.87 0.29
C GLU A 150 2.55 13.96 -0.69
N LEU A 151 1.89 15.02 -0.21
CA LEU A 151 1.47 16.15 -1.04
C LEU A 151 2.70 16.90 -1.57
N ALA A 152 3.65 17.21 -0.70
CA ALA A 152 4.91 17.84 -1.09
C ALA A 152 5.65 16.98 -2.12
N ARG A 153 5.74 15.65 -1.93
CA ARG A 153 6.44 14.79 -2.90
C ARG A 153 5.71 14.73 -4.25
N LYS A 154 4.38 14.70 -4.23
CA LYS A 154 3.55 14.71 -5.44
C LYS A 154 3.68 16.01 -6.24
N HIS A 155 3.74 17.15 -5.55
CA HIS A 155 3.68 18.46 -6.18
C HIS A 155 5.05 19.14 -6.35
N CYS A 156 6.01 18.86 -5.47
CA CYS A 156 7.34 19.46 -5.42
C CYS A 156 8.45 18.52 -5.91
N GLY A 157 8.12 17.47 -6.66
CA GLY A 157 9.08 16.43 -7.07
C GLY A 157 10.36 16.95 -7.75
N HIS A 158 10.23 17.90 -8.68
CA HIS A 158 11.32 18.60 -9.37
C HIS A 158 11.30 20.13 -9.14
N GLN A 159 10.37 20.64 -8.33
CA GLN A 159 10.16 22.07 -8.11
C GLN A 159 10.13 22.36 -6.61
N ALA A 160 10.84 23.40 -6.17
CA ALA A 160 10.99 23.67 -4.73
C ALA A 160 9.67 24.09 -4.04
N GLN A 161 8.66 24.53 -4.79
CA GLN A 161 7.40 25.03 -4.26
C GLN A 161 6.23 24.66 -5.17
N TRP A 162 5.05 24.53 -4.56
CA TRP A 162 3.77 24.45 -5.24
C TRP A 162 2.77 25.35 -4.52
N LYS A 163 1.96 26.08 -5.28
CA LYS A 163 0.94 26.98 -4.74
C LYS A 163 -0.43 26.29 -4.77
N ILE A 164 -1.05 26.15 -3.60
CA ILE A 164 -2.47 25.81 -3.49
C ILE A 164 -3.25 27.05 -3.89
N ARG A 165 -4.01 26.99 -4.99
CA ARG A 165 -4.96 28.05 -5.32
C ARG A 165 -6.23 27.81 -4.49
N PRO A 166 -6.72 28.82 -3.76
CA PRO A 166 -8.02 28.75 -3.09
C PRO A 166 -9.17 28.63 -4.10
#